data_AF-A0A3C1IFC6-F1
#
_entry.id   AF-A0A3C1IFC6-F1
#
_cell.length_a   1.000
_cell.length_b   1.000
_cell.length_c   1.000
_cell.angle_alpha   90.00
_cell.angle_beta   90.00
_cell.angle_gamma   90.00
#
_symmetry.space_group_name_H-M   'P 1'
#
loop_
_entity.id
_entity.type
_entity.pdbx_description
1 polymer ?
#
loop_
_entity_poly.entity_id
_entity_poly.type
_entity_poly.pdbx_seq_one_letter_code
_entity_poly.pdbx_strand_id
1 'polypeptide(L)'
;TLPETANHYAPLVADDRVLRVVALSGGYDRKTATDMLAKNAGVIASFSRALTEGLSIQQNDAAFDTTLGQAVAEIYDASVSG
;
A
#
# COMPACT_ATOMS: atom_id res chain seq x y z
N THR A 1 -6.05 -2.94 9.53
CA THR A 1 -5.76 -3.82 8.38
C THR A 1 -6.59 -3.36 7.20
N LEU A 2 -6.31 -3.77 5.97
CA LEU A 2 -7.20 -3.49 4.84
C LEU A 2 -8.57 -4.16 5.09
N PRO A 3 -9.70 -3.43 4.98
CA PRO A 3 -11.01 -3.97 5.31
C PRO A 3 -11.52 -4.88 4.18
N GLU A 4 -12.31 -5.90 4.53
CA GLU A 4 -12.97 -6.77 3.56
C GLU A 4 -14.08 -6.04 2.79
N THR A 5 -14.80 -5.14 3.47
CA THR A 5 -15.78 -4.25 2.85
C THR A 5 -15.07 -2.97 2.42
N ALA A 6 -15.11 -2.66 1.12
CA ALA A 6 -14.57 -1.42 0.58
C ALA A 6 -15.15 -0.20 1.31
N ASN A 7 -14.30 0.80 1.58
CA ASN A 7 -14.66 2.05 2.26
C ASN A 7 -15.24 1.88 3.67
N HIS A 8 -15.00 0.76 4.34
CA HIS A 8 -15.42 0.56 5.74
C HIS A 8 -14.92 1.69 6.67
N TYR A 9 -13.73 2.25 6.40
CA TYR A 9 -13.14 3.34 7.17
C TYR A 9 -13.46 4.74 6.66
N ALA A 10 -14.34 4.90 5.66
CA ALA A 10 -14.72 6.22 5.14
C ALA A 10 -15.19 7.22 6.23
N PRO A 11 -15.93 6.81 7.29
CA PRO A 11 -16.27 7.72 8.37
C PRO A 11 -15.05 8.26 9.14
N LEU A 12 -13.98 7.47 9.27
CA LEU A 12 -12.74 7.92 9.91
C LEU A 12 -11.94 8.84 9.00
N VAL A 13 -11.96 8.59 7.68
CA VAL A 13 -11.31 9.47 6.69
C VAL A 13 -11.96 10.85 6.67
N ALA A 14 -13.27 10.94 6.94
CA ALA A 14 -14.03 12.18 6.95
C ALA A 14 -14.07 12.91 8.31
N ASP A 15 -13.47 12.36 9.37
CA ASP A 15 -13.49 12.97 10.70
C ASP A 15 -12.36 14.01 10.83
N ASP A 16 -12.70 15.26 11.13
CA ASP A 16 -11.73 16.37 11.24
C ASP A 16 -10.63 16.16 12.30
N ARG A 17 -10.82 15.21 13.22
CA ARG A 17 -9.82 14.85 14.23
C ARG A 17 -8.83 13.80 13.74
N VAL A 18 -9.07 13.20 12.57
CA VAL A 18 -8.23 12.18 11.95
C VAL A 18 -7.39 12.81 10.84
N LEU A 19 -6.08 12.91 11.06
CA LEU A 19 -5.17 13.51 10.06
C LEU A 19 -5.04 12.64 8.80
N ARG A 20 -4.88 11.32 8.97
CA ARG A 20 -4.74 10.37 7.87
C ARG A 20 -5.03 8.95 8.34
N VAL A 21 -5.66 8.16 7.49
CA VAL A 21 -5.78 6.71 7.70
C VAL A 21 -4.73 6.00 6.85
N VAL A 22 -3.92 5.16 7.49
CA VAL A 22 -2.90 4.35 6.83
C VAL A 22 -3.17 2.87 7.06
N ALA A 23 -2.88 2.03 6.07
CA ALA A 23 -3.15 0.60 6.11
C ALA A 23 -1.86 -0.23 6.02
N LEU A 24 -1.72 -1.19 6.94
CA LEU A 24 -0.75 -2.28 6.84
C LEU A 24 -1.21 -3.34 5.83
N SER A 25 -0.26 -4.04 5.19
CA SER A 25 -0.57 -5.05 4.16
C SER A 25 -1.21 -6.33 4.72
N GLY A 26 -1.24 -6.53 6.04
CA GLY A 26 -2.03 -7.59 6.66
C GLY A 26 -1.57 -9.02 6.40
N GLY A 27 -0.39 -9.21 5.79
CA GLY A 27 0.09 -10.53 5.37
C GLY A 27 -0.24 -10.88 3.92
N TYR A 28 -0.98 -10.02 3.20
CA TYR A 28 -1.13 -10.12 1.76
C TYR A 28 0.19 -9.83 1.05
N ASP A 29 0.39 -10.46 -0.12
CA ASP A 29 1.41 -10.07 -1.08
C ASP A 29 1.17 -8.64 -1.60
N ARG A 30 2.19 -8.04 -2.21
CA ARG A 30 2.09 -6.64 -2.67
C ARG A 30 0.91 -6.44 -3.61
N LYS A 31 0.71 -7.32 -4.59
CA LYS A 31 -0.36 -7.20 -5.59
C LYS A 31 -1.75 -7.22 -4.95
N THR A 32 -2.01 -8.16 -4.07
CA THR A 32 -3.31 -8.28 -3.40
C THR A 32 -3.53 -7.09 -2.47
N ALA A 33 -2.50 -6.65 -1.76
CA ALA A 33 -2.59 -5.50 -0.87
C ALA A 33 -2.88 -4.20 -1.63
N THR A 34 -2.25 -3.96 -2.79
CA THR A 34 -2.52 -2.78 -3.63
C THR A 34 -3.92 -2.83 -4.27
N ASP A 35 -4.34 -4.00 -4.78
CA ASP A 35 -5.69 -4.20 -5.34
C ASP A 35 -6.80 -3.95 -4.30
N MET A 36 -6.56 -4.31 -3.03
CA MET A 36 -7.47 -4.03 -1.93
C MET A 36 -7.42 -2.55 -1.49
N LEU A 37 -6.23 -1.96 -1.44
CA LEU A 37 -6.04 -0.56 -1.05
C LEU A 37 -6.75 0.39 -2.02
N ALA A 38 -6.63 0.16 -3.33
CA ALA A 38 -7.26 0.98 -4.37
C ALA A 38 -8.80 1.05 -4.29
N LYS A 39 -9.44 0.21 -3.47
CA LYS A 39 -10.88 0.22 -3.21
C LYS A 39 -11.29 1.06 -1.99
N ASN A 40 -10.34 1.73 -1.34
CA ASN A 40 -10.55 2.43 -0.06
C ASN A 40 -10.14 3.91 -0.17
N ALA A 41 -11.15 4.76 -0.38
CA ALA A 41 -11.00 6.19 -0.55
C ALA A 41 -10.33 6.88 0.63
N GLY A 42 -9.30 7.66 0.34
CA GLY A 42 -8.54 8.43 1.33
C GLY A 42 -7.68 7.59 2.30
N VAL A 43 -7.58 6.28 2.10
CA VAL A 43 -6.66 5.40 2.84
C VAL A 43 -5.36 5.24 2.04
N ILE A 44 -4.21 5.39 2.69
CA ILE A 44 -2.90 5.21 2.05
C ILE A 44 -2.15 4.00 2.61
N ALA A 45 -1.18 3.48 1.86
CA ALA A 45 -0.35 2.37 2.32
C ALA A 45 0.60 2.78 3.45
N SER A 46 0.84 1.83 4.36
CA SER A 46 1.97 1.81 5.30
C SER A 46 2.55 0.40 5.30
N PHE A 47 3.09 -0.01 4.15
CA PHE A 47 3.58 -1.37 3.92
C PHE A 47 5.06 -1.51 4.33
N SER A 48 5.39 -2.65 4.93
CA SER A 48 6.77 -3.03 5.27
C SER A 48 7.22 -4.19 4.37
N ARG A 49 6.92 -5.45 4.74
CA ARG A 49 7.31 -6.62 3.92
C ARG A 49 6.84 -6.56 2.47
N ALA A 50 5.63 -6.06 2.22
CA ALA A 50 5.11 -5.92 0.86
C ALA A 50 5.86 -4.84 0.03
N LEU A 51 6.45 -3.82 0.66
CA LEU A 51 7.32 -2.85 -0.02
C LEU A 51 8.65 -3.50 -0.44
N THR A 52 9.20 -4.37 0.39
CA THR A 52 10.50 -5.02 0.14
C THR A 52 10.41 -6.36 -0.59
N GLU A 53 9.20 -6.78 -0.97
CA GLU A 53 8.97 -8.06 -1.65
C GLU A 53 9.68 -8.07 -3.02
N GLY A 54 10.55 -9.07 -3.24
CA GLY A 54 11.37 -9.19 -4.44
C GLY A 54 12.77 -8.57 -4.32
N LEU A 55 13.05 -7.80 -3.26
CA LEU A 55 14.39 -7.27 -3.00
C LEU A 55 15.30 -8.33 -2.38
N SER A 56 16.56 -8.34 -2.79
CA SER A 56 17.55 -9.34 -2.38
C SER A 56 18.96 -8.77 -2.41
N ILE A 57 19.82 -9.23 -1.49
CA ILE A 57 21.24 -8.85 -1.44
C ILE A 57 22.07 -9.39 -2.62
N GLN A 58 21.50 -10.28 -3.44
CA GLN A 58 22.13 -10.85 -4.62
C GLN A 58 21.88 -10.01 -5.88
N GLN A 59 20.98 -9.03 -5.82
CA GLN A 59 20.73 -8.11 -6.93
C GLN A 59 21.90 -7.14 -7.08
N ASN A 60 22.17 -6.71 -8.31
CA ASN A 60 22.97 -5.51 -8.52
C ASN A 60 22.12 -4.26 -8.27
N ASP A 61 22.78 -3.10 -8.13
CA ASP A 61 22.13 -1.83 -7.81
C ASP A 61 20.99 -1.49 -8.79
N ALA A 62 21.21 -1.67 -10.10
CA ALA A 62 20.20 -1.35 -11.11
C ALA A 62 18.94 -2.22 -11.01
N ALA A 63 19.10 -3.52 -10.73
CA ALA A 63 17.98 -4.44 -10.55
C ALA A 63 17.24 -4.18 -9.23
N PHE A 64 17.98 -3.84 -8.16
CA PHE A 64 17.42 -3.44 -6.88
C PHE A 64 16.57 -2.16 -7.01
N ASP A 65 17.13 -1.10 -7.61
CA ASP A 65 16.47 0.18 -7.82
C ASP A 65 15.23 0.05 -8.71
N THR A 66 15.31 -0.77 -9.77
CA THR A 66 14.16 -1.05 -10.64
C THR A 66 13.04 -1.73 -9.85
N THR A 67 13.37 -2.74 -9.04
CA THR A 67 12.37 -3.49 -8.25
C THR A 67 11.74 -2.60 -7.18
N LEU A 68 12.54 -1.82 -6.45
CA LEU A 68 12.04 -0.88 -5.45
C LEU A 68 11.19 0.22 -6.07
N GLY A 69 11.62 0.78 -7.21
CA GLY A 69 10.87 1.79 -7.94
C GLY A 69 9.50 1.30 -8.40
N GLN A 70 9.42 0.07 -8.93
CA GLN A 70 8.16 -0.57 -9.28
C GLN A 70 7.25 -0.76 -8.07
N ALA A 71 7.79 -1.28 -6.95
CA ALA A 71 7.01 -1.46 -5.73
C ALA A 71 6.46 -0.12 -5.19
N VAL A 72 7.28 0.93 -5.20
CA VAL A 72 6.86 2.29 -4.79
C VAL A 72 5.77 2.83 -5.71
N ALA A 73 5.91 2.68 -7.03
CA ALA A 73 4.91 3.16 -8.00
C ALA A 73 3.57 2.44 -7.83
N GLU A 74 3.56 1.11 -7.75
CA GLU A 74 2.35 0.31 -7.53
C GLU A 74 1.62 0.71 -6.22
N ILE A 75 2.39 0.89 -5.14
CA ILE A 75 1.85 1.27 -3.83
C ILE A 75 1.32 2.70 -3.86
N TYR A 76 2.02 3.62 -4.54
CA TYR A 76 1.61 5.00 -4.71
C TYR A 76 0.30 5.09 -5.49
N ASP A 77 0.24 4.46 -6.67
CA ASP A 77 -0.94 4.45 -7.54
C ASP A 77 -2.18 3.96 -6.78
N ALA A 78 -2.04 2.85 -6.04
CA ALA A 78 -3.12 2.35 -5.19
C ALA A 78 -3.50 3.32 -4.06
N SER A 79 -2.53 4.01 -3.45
CA SER A 79 -2.76 4.97 -2.35
C SER A 79 -3.45 6.25 -2.80
N VAL A 80 -3.42 6.59 -4.10
CA VAL A 80 -4.07 7.80 -4.65
C VAL A 80 -5.31 7.50 -5.51
N SER A 81 -5.56 6.22 -5.83
CA SER A 81 -6.71 5.80 -6.66
C SER A 81 -8.02 5.68 -5.88
N GLY A 82 -7.94 5.40 -4.57
CA GLY A 82 -9.11 5.23 -3.71
C GLY A 82 -9.97 6.47 -3.64
#